data_AF-A0A971YP66-F1
#
_entry.id   AF-A0A971YP66-F1
#
_cell.length_a   1.000
_cell.length_b   1.000
_cell.length_c   1.000
_cell.angle_alpha   90.00
_cell.angle_beta   90.00
_cell.angle_gamma   90.00
#
_symmetry.space_group_name_H-M   'P 1'
#
loop_
_entity.id
_entity.type
_entity.pdbx_description
1 polymer ?
#
loop_
_entity_poly.entity_id
_entity_poly.type
_entity_poly.pdbx_seq_one_letter_code
_entity_poly.pdbx_strand_id
1 'polypeptide(L)'
;EWAHLVAHITGGDLEEAVGWLTPQVRHLRQEFLVLAPELPLGKGVVFRAAAVLATDAPRALRLLSAWYRDLIVWRAGLDLLYNEDAKGLVAEVSQLYTTRDLLHAQWSIGRAERLIMGRTNVNVRLALEALLVELRAKRPA
;
A
#
# COMPACT_ATOMS: atom_id res chain seq x y z
N GLU A 1 -9.55 7.60 13.71
CA GLU A 1 -9.20 7.23 12.32
C GLU A 1 -7.95 6.36 12.24
N TRP A 2 -6.75 6.80 12.68
CA TRP A 2 -5.54 5.92 12.71
C TRP A 2 -5.74 4.59 13.45
N ALA A 3 -6.37 4.63 14.62
CA ALA A 3 -6.66 3.42 15.40
C ALA A 3 -7.58 2.42 14.66
N HIS A 4 -8.49 2.91 13.80
CA HIS A 4 -9.38 2.06 13.00
C HIS A 4 -8.58 1.30 11.94
N LEU A 5 -7.72 2.00 11.19
CA LEU A 5 -6.81 1.39 10.23
C LEU A 5 -5.90 0.35 10.89
N VAL A 6 -5.30 0.68 12.04
CA VAL A 6 -4.43 -0.23 12.78
C VAL A 6 -5.19 -1.49 13.21
N ALA A 7 -6.41 -1.35 13.73
CA ALA A 7 -7.24 -2.49 14.11
C ALA A 7 -7.49 -3.43 12.92
N HIS A 8 -7.78 -2.90 11.73
CA HIS A 8 -7.98 -3.72 10.53
C HIS A 8 -6.69 -4.37 10.01
N ILE A 9 -5.58 -3.63 9.96
CA ILE A 9 -4.30 -4.15 9.47
C ILE A 9 -3.77 -5.29 10.36
N THR A 10 -4.00 -5.19 11.66
CA THR A 10 -3.54 -6.19 12.65
C THR A 10 -4.56 -7.28 12.92
N GLY A 11 -5.72 -7.26 12.26
CA GLY A 11 -6.80 -8.21 12.53
C GLY A 11 -7.32 -8.16 13.97
N GLY A 12 -7.15 -7.03 14.66
CA GLY A 12 -7.51 -6.84 16.06
C GLY A 12 -6.48 -7.32 17.07
N ASP A 13 -5.28 -7.75 16.65
CA ASP A 13 -4.20 -8.10 17.56
C ASP A 13 -3.65 -6.83 18.25
N LEU A 14 -3.88 -6.75 19.57
CA LEU A 14 -3.48 -5.63 20.41
C LEU A 14 -1.96 -5.50 20.53
N GLU A 15 -1.23 -6.60 20.64
CA GLU A 15 0.22 -6.59 20.80
C GLU A 15 0.87 -6.07 19.51
N GLU A 16 0.39 -6.55 18.37
CA GLU A 16 0.83 -6.06 17.07
C GLU A 16 0.43 -4.60 16.86
N ALA A 17 -0.79 -4.21 17.24
CA ALA A 17 -1.31 -2.85 17.11
C ALA A 17 -0.46 -1.82 17.86
N VAL A 18 0.06 -2.16 19.04
CA VAL A 18 0.98 -1.27 19.78
C VAL A 18 2.22 -0.93 18.94
N GLY A 19 2.75 -1.89 18.18
CA GLY A 19 3.87 -1.67 17.26
C GLY A 19 3.59 -0.67 16.14
N TRP A 20 2.31 -0.40 15.83
CA TRP A 20 1.90 0.62 14.86
C TRP A 20 1.69 2.00 15.47
N LEU A 21 1.63 2.14 16.79
CA LEU A 21 1.36 3.42 17.44
C LEU A 21 2.60 4.32 17.58
N THR A 22 3.75 3.90 17.06
CA THR A 22 5.00 4.66 17.15
C THR A 22 5.00 5.89 16.21
N PRO A 23 5.73 6.97 16.56
CA PRO A 23 5.87 8.14 15.69
C PRO A 23 6.44 7.82 14.31
N GLN A 24 7.38 6.88 14.24
CA GLN A 24 8.03 6.47 12.99
C GLN A 24 7.04 5.84 12.01
N VAL A 25 6.15 4.97 12.50
CA VAL A 25 5.14 4.32 11.66
C VAL A 25 4.07 5.32 11.21
N ARG A 26 3.70 6.28 12.06
CA ARG A 26 2.82 7.38 11.66
C ARG A 26 3.44 8.24 10.57
N HIS A 27 4.73 8.54 10.68
CA HIS A 27 5.45 9.29 9.67
C HIS A 27 5.50 8.53 8.34
N LEU A 28 5.85 7.24 8.37
CA LEU A 28 5.82 6.37 7.19
C LEU A 28 4.44 6.39 6.50
N ARG A 29 3.34 6.33 7.28
CA ARG A 29 1.99 6.43 6.71
C ARG A 29 1.75 7.78 6.05
N GLN A 30 2.14 8.88 6.69
CA GLN A 30 1.95 10.21 6.13
C GLN A 30 2.68 10.35 4.79
N GLU A 31 3.94 9.93 4.73
CA GLU A 31 4.70 9.91 3.48
C GLU A 31 4.06 8.98 2.44
N PHE A 32 3.59 7.80 2.86
CA PHE A 32 2.86 6.89 1.99
C PHE A 32 1.61 7.55 1.38
N LEU A 33 0.79 8.24 2.17
CA LEU A 33 -0.43 8.89 1.67
C LEU A 33 -0.14 10.05 0.72
N VAL A 34 1.02 10.72 0.85
CA VAL A 34 1.48 11.72 -0.13
C VAL A 34 1.86 11.04 -1.45
N LEU A 35 2.48 9.86 -1.39
CA LEU A 35 2.97 9.15 -2.57
C LEU A 35 1.91 8.31 -3.28
N ALA A 36 0.93 7.77 -2.54
CA ALA A 36 -0.05 6.80 -3.03
C ALA A 36 -0.84 7.28 -4.27
N PRO A 37 -1.27 8.55 -4.37
CA PRO A 37 -1.95 9.05 -5.56
C PRO A 37 -1.05 9.12 -6.81
N GLU A 38 0.26 9.19 -6.64
CA GLU A 38 1.22 9.30 -7.73
C GLU A 38 1.70 7.92 -8.25
N LEU A 39 1.55 6.84 -7.46
CA LEU A 39 1.94 5.48 -7.83
C LEU A 39 1.37 4.99 -9.18
N PRO A 40 0.10 5.27 -9.53
CA PRO A 40 -0.47 4.84 -10.82
C PRO A 40 0.27 5.43 -12.03
N LEU A 41 0.84 6.64 -11.87
CA LEU A 41 1.44 7.43 -12.95
C LEU A 41 2.87 6.97 -13.27
N GLY A 42 3.59 6.43 -12.29
CA GLY A 42 4.83 5.68 -12.44
C GLY A 42 6.09 6.42 -12.91
N LYS A 43 6.02 7.71 -13.26
CA LYS A 43 7.21 8.51 -13.63
C LYS A 43 7.83 9.16 -12.40
N GLY A 44 9.13 8.92 -12.14
CA GLY A 44 9.92 9.53 -11.06
C GLY A 44 9.58 9.09 -9.63
N VAL A 45 8.30 8.83 -9.35
CA VAL A 45 7.75 8.52 -8.03
C VAL A 45 8.21 7.17 -7.51
N VAL A 46 8.40 6.18 -8.40
CA VAL A 46 8.77 4.80 -8.03
C VAL A 46 10.03 4.77 -7.16
N PHE A 47 11.08 5.48 -7.55
CA PHE A 47 12.34 5.48 -6.80
C PHE A 47 12.23 6.18 -5.45
N ARG A 48 11.49 7.30 -5.40
CA ARG A 48 11.21 8.02 -4.15
C ARG A 48 10.37 7.17 -3.21
N ALA A 49 9.30 6.57 -3.72
CA ALA A 49 8.43 5.68 -2.96
C ALA A 49 9.19 4.46 -2.47
N ALA A 50 10.00 3.80 -3.30
CA ALA A 50 10.80 2.66 -2.86
C ALA A 50 11.77 3.03 -1.73
N ALA A 51 12.39 4.20 -1.78
CA ALA A 51 13.29 4.67 -0.72
C ALA A 51 12.54 4.88 0.61
N VAL A 52 11.37 5.53 0.57
CA VAL A 52 10.50 5.72 1.75
C VAL A 52 10.03 4.38 2.31
N LEU A 53 9.47 3.51 1.46
CA LEU A 53 8.91 2.23 1.87
C LEU A 53 9.97 1.25 2.38
N ALA A 54 11.23 1.38 1.93
CA ALA A 54 12.33 0.54 2.40
C ALA A 54 12.74 0.84 3.86
N THR A 55 12.33 1.97 4.44
CA THR A 55 12.62 2.30 5.86
C THR A 55 11.98 1.32 6.84
N ASP A 56 10.82 0.77 6.48
CA ASP A 56 10.14 -0.33 7.19
C ASP A 56 9.28 -1.11 6.19
N ALA A 57 9.94 -1.97 5.41
CA ALA A 57 9.30 -2.75 4.36
C ALA A 57 8.11 -3.62 4.84
N PRO A 58 8.17 -4.33 5.99
CA PRO A 58 7.02 -5.09 6.49
C PRO A 58 5.76 -4.23 6.65
N ARG A 59 5.87 -3.06 7.29
CA ARG A 59 4.72 -2.17 7.50
C ARG A 59 4.30 -1.47 6.21
N ALA A 60 5.26 -1.07 5.38
CA ALA A 60 4.99 -0.48 4.08
C ALA A 60 4.18 -1.40 3.16
N LEU A 61 4.50 -2.70 3.11
CA LEU A 61 3.75 -3.69 2.32
C LEU A 61 2.32 -3.87 2.83
N ARG A 62 2.12 -3.82 4.15
CA ARG A 62 0.77 -3.86 4.75
C ARG A 62 -0.03 -2.59 4.46
N LEU A 63 0.59 -1.42 4.48
CA LEU A 63 -0.05 -0.17 4.05
C LEU A 63 -0.46 -0.23 2.57
N LEU A 64 0.43 -0.73 1.70
CA LEU A 64 0.10 -0.97 0.29
C LEU A 64 -1.06 -1.95 0.14
N SER A 65 -1.05 -3.07 0.86
CA SER A 65 -2.14 -4.05 0.82
C SER A 65 -3.48 -3.44 1.26
N ALA A 66 -3.50 -2.73 2.40
CA ALA A 66 -4.70 -2.04 2.88
C ALA A 66 -5.22 -1.01 1.84
N TRP A 67 -4.31 -0.24 1.26
CA TRP A 67 -4.64 0.77 0.25
C TRP A 67 -5.28 0.15 -1.00
N TYR A 68 -4.63 -0.83 -1.63
CA TYR A 68 -5.17 -1.47 -2.84
C TYR A 68 -6.46 -2.24 -2.56
N ARG A 69 -6.64 -2.78 -1.35
CA ARG A 69 -7.92 -3.37 -0.92
C ARG A 69 -9.02 -2.31 -0.88
N ASP A 70 -8.76 -1.14 -0.33
CA ASP A 70 -9.74 -0.05 -0.28
C ASP A 70 -10.10 0.46 -1.69
N LEU A 71 -9.13 0.54 -2.61
CA LEU A 71 -9.42 0.85 -4.02
C LEU A 71 -10.37 -0.19 -4.65
N ILE A 72 -10.19 -1.49 -4.35
CA ILE A 72 -11.07 -2.56 -4.86
C ILE A 72 -12.48 -2.42 -4.27
N VAL A 73 -12.57 -2.25 -2.95
CA VAL A 73 -13.84 -2.14 -2.23
C VAL A 73 -14.63 -0.93 -2.71
N TRP A 74 -13.96 0.21 -2.90
CA TRP A 74 -14.58 1.39 -3.47
C TRP A 74 -15.13 1.16 -4.88
N ARG A 75 -14.33 0.54 -5.77
CA ARG A 75 -14.79 0.20 -7.13
C ARG A 75 -15.96 -0.78 -7.15
N ALA A 76 -16.06 -1.63 -6.13
CA ALA A 76 -17.20 -2.54 -5.95
C ALA A 76 -18.46 -1.83 -5.42
N GLY A 77 -18.40 -0.52 -5.14
CA GLY A 77 -19.52 0.26 -4.61
C GLY A 77 -19.76 0.05 -3.12
N LEU A 78 -18.76 -0.44 -2.39
CA LEU A 78 -18.83 -0.69 -0.95
C LEU A 78 -18.11 0.42 -0.18
N ASP A 79 -18.61 0.77 1.00
CA ASP A 79 -18.06 1.86 1.85
C ASP A 79 -17.33 1.34 3.10
N LEU A 80 -16.86 0.09 3.08
CA LEU A 80 -16.17 -0.54 4.21
C LEU A 80 -14.66 -0.33 4.11
N LEU A 81 -14.19 0.92 4.16
CA LEU A 81 -12.77 1.27 3.94
C LEU A 81 -11.92 1.15 5.21
N TYR A 82 -10.67 0.73 5.08
CA TYR A 82 -9.71 0.77 6.20
C TYR A 82 -9.16 2.18 6.40
N ASN A 83 -8.87 2.89 5.30
CA ASN A 83 -8.39 4.26 5.26
C ASN A 83 -9.55 5.26 5.16
N GLU A 84 -10.46 5.26 6.15
CA GLU A 84 -11.63 6.15 6.17
C GLU A 84 -11.25 7.64 6.08
N ASP A 85 -10.16 8.04 6.73
CA ASP A 85 -9.62 9.40 6.70
C ASP A 85 -9.08 9.83 5.32
N ALA A 86 -8.79 8.85 4.45
CA ALA A 86 -8.33 9.09 3.09
C ALA A 86 -9.38 8.75 2.03
N LYS A 87 -10.67 8.65 2.40
CA LYS A 87 -11.79 8.29 1.50
C LYS A 87 -11.80 9.09 0.19
N GLY A 88 -11.55 10.41 0.26
CA GLY A 88 -11.48 11.26 -0.93
C GLY A 88 -10.37 10.82 -1.91
N LEU A 89 -9.18 10.51 -1.38
CA LEU A 89 -8.07 10.02 -2.19
C LEU A 89 -8.33 8.61 -2.73
N VAL A 90 -8.92 7.72 -1.93
CA VAL A 90 -9.34 6.38 -2.39
C VAL A 90 -10.32 6.52 -3.56
N ALA A 91 -11.31 7.40 -3.46
CA ALA A 91 -12.28 7.63 -4.51
C ALA A 91 -11.62 8.11 -5.81
N GLU A 92 -10.74 9.10 -5.74
CA GLU A 92 -10.02 9.63 -6.90
C GLU A 92 -9.11 8.58 -7.54
N VAL A 93 -8.24 7.95 -6.73
CA VAL A 93 -7.22 7.01 -7.23
C VAL A 93 -7.83 5.73 -7.76
N SER A 94 -8.97 5.29 -7.22
CA SER A 94 -9.66 4.09 -7.70
C SER A 94 -10.13 4.19 -9.15
N GLN A 95 -10.35 5.42 -9.65
CA GLN A 95 -10.77 5.67 -11.03
C GLN A 95 -9.62 5.45 -12.02
N LEU A 96 -8.37 5.55 -11.56
CA LEU A 96 -7.19 5.40 -12.41
C LEU A 96 -6.89 3.94 -12.74
N TYR A 97 -7.47 3.00 -12.01
CA TYR A 97 -7.23 1.57 -12.18
C TYR A 97 -8.42 0.85 -12.78
N THR A 98 -8.17 -0.18 -13.60
CA THR A 98 -9.19 -1.20 -13.85
C THR A 98 -9.27 -2.18 -12.67
N THR A 99 -10.40 -2.90 -12.52
CA THR A 99 -10.51 -3.97 -11.52
C THR A 99 -9.41 -5.03 -11.69
N ARG A 100 -9.04 -5.33 -12.94
CA ARG A 100 -7.96 -6.26 -13.26
C ARG A 100 -6.61 -5.77 -12.73
N ASP A 101 -6.31 -4.49 -12.88
CA ASP A 101 -5.06 -3.91 -12.38
C ASP A 101 -4.98 -3.98 -10.86
N LEU A 102 -6.07 -3.71 -10.16
CA LEU A 102 -6.11 -3.78 -8.70
C LEU A 102 -5.93 -5.21 -8.16
N LEU A 103 -6.56 -6.20 -8.80
CA LEU A 103 -6.36 -7.60 -8.43
C LEU A 103 -4.92 -8.05 -8.69
N HIS A 104 -4.35 -7.63 -9.83
CA HIS A 104 -2.94 -7.87 -10.12
C HIS A 104 -2.04 -7.22 -9.07
N ALA A 105 -2.30 -5.96 -8.70
CA ALA A 105 -1.56 -5.25 -7.67
C ALA A 105 -1.57 -5.99 -6.32
N GLN A 106 -2.73 -6.48 -5.88
CA GLN A 106 -2.85 -7.29 -4.66
C GLN A 106 -1.99 -8.56 -4.72
N TRP A 107 -2.02 -9.28 -5.84
CA TRP A 107 -1.17 -10.46 -6.03
C TRP A 107 0.33 -10.11 -6.04
N SER A 108 0.72 -9.01 -6.70
CA SER A 108 2.09 -8.52 -6.73
C SER A 108 2.60 -8.15 -5.34
N ILE A 109 1.79 -7.47 -4.53
CA ILE A 109 2.13 -7.14 -3.14
C ILE A 109 2.38 -8.40 -2.33
N GLY A 110 1.47 -9.38 -2.39
CA GLY A 110 1.64 -10.65 -1.67
C GLY A 110 2.87 -11.47 -2.13
N ARG A 111 3.25 -11.38 -3.41
CA ARG A 111 4.51 -11.98 -3.90
C ARG A 111 5.74 -11.25 -3.35
N ALA A 112 5.73 -9.92 -3.38
CA ALA A 112 6.83 -9.11 -2.86
C ALA A 112 7.01 -9.30 -1.35
N GLU A 113 5.92 -9.42 -0.60
CA GLU A 113 5.95 -9.73 0.83
C GLU A 113 6.65 -11.06 1.10
N ARG A 114 6.28 -12.14 0.40
CA ARG A 114 6.96 -13.43 0.53
C ARG A 114 8.44 -13.38 0.14
N LEU A 115 8.78 -12.56 -0.86
CA LEU A 115 10.17 -12.41 -1.33
C LEU A 115 11.03 -11.66 -0.31
N ILE A 116 10.52 -10.54 0.23
CA ILE A 116 11.27 -9.64 1.12
C ILE A 116 11.30 -10.21 2.54
N MET A 117 10.20 -10.78 3.03
CA MET A 117 10.10 -11.37 4.38
C MET A 117 10.60 -12.82 4.43
N GLY A 118 10.86 -13.44 3.28
CA GLY A 118 11.45 -14.77 3.18
C GLY A 118 12.90 -14.80 3.68
N ARG A 119 13.45 -16.01 3.88
CA ARG A 119 14.85 -16.22 4.31
C ARG A 119 15.89 -16.00 3.20
N THR A 120 15.57 -15.14 2.23
CA THR A 120 16.40 -14.91 1.04
C THR A 120 17.09 -13.57 1.21
N ASN A 121 18.40 -13.49 0.94
CA ASN A 121 19.15 -12.22 1.01
C ASN A 121 18.81 -11.32 -0.19
N VAL A 122 17.62 -10.71 -0.15
CA VAL A 122 17.09 -9.88 -1.22
C VAL A 122 17.41 -8.42 -0.94
N ASN A 123 17.78 -7.67 -1.99
CA ASN A 123 17.82 -6.22 -1.93
C ASN A 123 16.38 -5.68 -1.82
N VAL A 124 15.97 -5.36 -0.59
CA VAL A 124 14.62 -4.90 -0.25
C VAL A 124 14.19 -3.72 -1.11
N ARG A 125 15.06 -2.72 -1.28
CA ARG A 125 14.75 -1.53 -2.08
C ARG A 125 14.50 -1.89 -3.54
N LEU A 126 15.35 -2.70 -4.15
CA LEU A 126 15.17 -3.13 -5.54
C LEU A 126 13.88 -3.95 -5.71
N ALA A 127 13.56 -4.82 -4.76
CA ALA A 127 12.30 -5.57 -4.78
C ALA A 127 11.07 -4.65 -4.68
N LEU A 128 11.14 -3.60 -3.87
CA LEU A 128 10.10 -2.57 -3.78
C LEU A 128 10.01 -1.74 -5.07
N GLU A 129 11.12 -1.37 -5.70
CA GLU A 129 11.12 -0.69 -6.99
C GLU A 129 10.42 -1.54 -8.06
N ALA A 130 10.76 -2.83 -8.15
CA ALA A 130 10.13 -3.77 -9.07
C ALA A 130 8.62 -3.91 -8.78
N LEU A 131 8.23 -4.06 -7.51
CA LEU A 131 6.84 -4.08 -7.10
C LEU A 131 6.12 -2.81 -7.57
N LEU A 132 6.63 -1.63 -7.25
CA LEU A 132 5.98 -0.35 -7.55
C LEU A 132 5.83 -0.12 -9.07
N VAL A 133 6.71 -0.68 -9.90
CA VAL A 133 6.52 -0.71 -11.36
C VAL A 133 5.31 -1.57 -11.75
N GLU A 134 5.14 -2.74 -11.12
CA GLU A 134 3.99 -3.63 -11.35
C GLU A 134 2.65 -3.04 -10.86
N LEU A 135 2.70 -2.15 -9.87
CA LEU A 135 1.54 -1.49 -9.28
C LEU A 135 0.96 -0.33 -10.10
N ARG A 136 1.60 0.04 -11.21
CA ARG A 136 1.16 1.14 -12.07
C ARG A 136 -0.19 0.81 -12.73
N ALA A 137 -1.00 1.83 -12.92
CA ALA A 137 -2.20 1.69 -13.74
C ALA A 137 -1.79 1.40 -15.18
N LYS A 138 -2.31 0.31 -15.75
CA LYS A 138 -2.16 0.05 -17.17
C LYS A 138 -3.16 0.95 -17.88
N ARG A 139 -2.69 1.74 -18.86
CA ARG A 139 -3.61 2.57 -19.65
C ARG A 139 -4.74 1.66 -20.17
N PRO A 140 -6.01 2.06 -20.03
CA PRO A 140 -7.08 1.35 -20.71
C PRO A 140 -6.78 1.37 -22.21
N ALA A 141 -6.89 0.19 -22.84
CA ALA A 141 -6.82 0.04 -24.29
C ALA A 141 -8.00 0.76 -24.95
#